data_AF-W2KDT0-F1
#
_entry.id   AF-W2KDT0-F1
#
_cell.length_a   1.000
_cell.length_b   1.000
_cell.length_c   1.000
_cell.angle_alpha   90.00
_cell.angle_beta   90.00
_cell.angle_gamma   90.00
#
_symmetry.space_group_name_H-M   'P 1'
#
loop_
_entity.id
_entity.type
_entity.pdbx_description
1 polymer ?
#
loop_
_entity_poly.entity_id
_entity_poly.type
_entity_poly.pdbx_seq_one_letter_code
_entity_poly.pdbx_strand_id
1 'polypeptide(L)' 'MGSLARSVERVITAEMPDRFGLIFDGWTHASEHYIAVYARCEVDGVAKTPPLC' A
#
# COMPACT_ATOMS: atom_id res chain seq x y z
N MET A 1 7.18 13.98 -7.07
CA MET A 1 7.00 13.09 -5.89
C MET A 1 6.44 11.70 -6.26
N GLY A 2 6.78 11.11 -7.42
CA GLY A 2 6.21 9.81 -7.86
C GLY A 2 7.21 8.64 -7.94
N SER A 3 8.47 8.84 -7.56
CA SER A 3 9.52 7.84 -7.79
C SER A 3 9.61 6.78 -6.68
N LEU A 4 9.50 7.20 -5.40
CA LEU A 4 9.68 6.28 -4.27
C LEU A 4 8.46 5.36 -4.10
N ALA A 5 7.26 5.94 -4.09
CA ALA A 5 6.01 5.17 -3.96
C ALA A 5 5.90 4.08 -5.05
N ARG A 6 6.21 4.42 -6.30
CA ARG A 6 6.18 3.47 -7.42
C ARG A 6 7.25 2.38 -7.33
N SER A 7 8.43 2.69 -6.81
CA SER A 7 9.49 1.69 -6.59
C SER A 7 9.11 0.70 -5.49
N VAL A 8 8.54 1.21 -4.39
CA VAL A 8 8.07 0.38 -3.27
C VAL A 8 6.88 -0.48 -3.70
N GLU A 9 5.94 0.09 -4.44
CA GLU A 9 4.78 -0.62 -5.00
C GLU A 9 5.23 -1.82 -5.85
N ARG A 10 6.19 -1.65 -6.77
CA ARG A 10 6.67 -2.73 -7.63
C ARG A 10 7.29 -3.91 -6.88
N VAL A 11 8.11 -3.63 -5.87
CA VAL A 11 8.76 -4.69 -5.08
C VAL A 11 7.71 -5.52 -4.36
N ILE A 12 6.69 -4.87 -3.80
CA ILE A 12 5.72 -5.58 -2.99
C ILE A 12 4.67 -6.29 -3.85
N THR A 13 4.25 -5.71 -4.99
CA THR A 13 3.39 -6.42 -5.94
C THR A 13 4.02 -7.73 -6.45
N ALA A 14 5.34 -7.80 -6.60
CA ALA A 14 6.02 -9.02 -7.02
C ALA A 14 5.96 -10.16 -5.98
N GLU A 15 5.78 -9.82 -4.70
CA GLU A 15 5.77 -10.77 -3.58
C GLU A 15 4.35 -11.13 -3.10
N MET A 16 3.30 -10.50 -3.65
CA MET A 16 1.92 -10.66 -3.15
C MET A 16 1.05 -11.62 -3.98
N PRO A 17 0.21 -12.44 -3.33
CA PRO A 17 -0.74 -13.32 -4.02
C PRO A 17 -1.86 -12.52 -4.71
N ASP A 18 -2.43 -13.06 -5.80
CA ASP A 18 -3.39 -12.40 -6.72
C ASP A 18 -4.61 -11.71 -6.06
N ARG A 19 -4.94 -12.07 -4.82
CA ARG A 19 -6.09 -11.55 -4.05
C ARG A 19 -5.70 -10.60 -2.92
N PHE A 20 -4.43 -10.21 -2.87
CA PHE A 20 -3.86 -9.33 -1.85
C PHE A 20 -3.10 -8.18 -2.53
N GLY A 21 -3.61 -6.97 -2.42
CA GLY A 21 -3.00 -5.74 -2.92
C GLY A 21 -2.53 -4.85 -1.78
N LEU A 22 -1.68 -3.88 -2.08
CA LEU A 22 -1.33 -2.79 -1.17
C LEU A 22 -1.80 -1.47 -1.74
N ILE A 23 -2.20 -0.57 -0.85
CA ILE A 23 -2.48 0.82 -1.18
C ILE A 23 -1.47 1.66 -0.41
N PHE A 24 -0.77 2.53 -1.13
CA PHE A 24 0.15 3.50 -0.56
C PHE A 24 -0.49 4.88 -0.64
N ASP A 25 -0.59 5.55 0.50
CA ASP A 25 -0.96 6.97 0.55
C ASP A 25 0.19 7.76 1.16
N GLY A 26 0.75 8.68 0.38
CA GLY A 26 1.93 9.45 0.77
C GLY A 26 1.56 10.89 1.04
N TRP A 27 1.97 11.42 2.19
CA TRP A 27 1.83 12.84 2.50
C TRP A 27 3.11 13.41 3.09
N THR A 28 3.22 14.74 3.06
CA THR A 28 4.32 15.47 3.68
C THR A 28 3.72 16.45 4.67
N HIS A 29 4.26 16.48 5.89
CA HIS A 29 3.95 17.52 6.87
C HIS A 29 5.26 18.20 7.29
N ALA A 30 5.37 19.50 7.04
CA ALA A 30 6.62 20.24 7.18
C ALA A 30 7.78 19.59 6.39
N SER A 31 8.84 19.14 7.07
CA SER A 31 9.99 18.46 6.48
C SER A 31 9.90 16.93 6.52
N GLU A 32 8.83 16.38 7.09
CA GLU A 32 8.67 14.95 7.29
C GLU A 32 7.79 14.32 6.21
N HIS A 33 8.25 13.18 5.69
CA HIS A 33 7.55 12.41 4.67
C HIS A 33 6.94 11.17 5.30
N TYR A 34 5.64 11.01 5.09
CA TYR A 34 4.84 9.94 5.65
C TYR A 34 4.28 9.07 4.52
N ILE A 35 4.12 7.79 4.80
CA ILE A 35 3.47 6.83 3.92
C ILE A 35 2.56 5.97 4.79
N ALA A 36 1.26 6.00 4.55
CA ALA A 36 0.35 4.97 5.02
C ALA A 36 0.38 3.79 4.06
N VAL A 37 0.39 2.59 4.63
CA VAL A 37 0.31 1.34 3.90
C VAL A 37 -0.98 0.64 4.33
N TYR A 38 -1.82 0.27 3.37
CA TYR A 38 -3.03 -0.50 3.62
C TYR A 38 -2.96 -1.82 2.88
N ALA A 39 -3.45 -2.89 3.51
CA ALA A 39 -3.72 -4.11 2.80
C ALA A 39 -5.06 -3.98 2.08
N ARG A 40 -5.17 -4.59 0.91
CA ARG A 40 -6.42 -4.82 0.20
C ARG A 40 -6.58 -6.31 -0.01
N CYS A 41 -7.49 -6.95 0.71
CA CYS A 41 -7.68 -8.38 0.62
C CYS A 41 -9.15 -8.74 0.42
N GLU A 42 -9.42 -9.85 -0.25
CA GLU A 42 -10.77 -10.43 -0.27
C GLU A 42 -10.90 -11.54 0.77
N VAL A 43 -11.90 -11.41 1.63
CA VAL A 43 -12.27 -12.42 2.63
C VAL A 43 -13.75 -12.74 2.43
N ASP A 44 -14.06 -13.98 2.09
CA ASP A 44 -15.43 -14.46 1.84
C ASP A 44 -16.21 -13.65 0.79
N GLY A 45 -15.52 -13.25 -0.28
CA GLY A 45 -16.09 -12.42 -1.35
C GLY A 45 -16.34 -10.96 -0.94
N VAL A 46 -16.00 -10.59 0.30
CA VAL A 46 -16.04 -9.21 0.78
C VAL A 46 -14.64 -8.65 0.79
N ALA A 47 -14.46 -7.58 0.05
CA ALA A 47 -13.18 -6.95 -0.07
C ALA A 47 -12.95 -6.01 1.14
N LYS A 48 -11.89 -6.26 1.91
CA LYS A 48 -11.48 -5.52 3.12
C LYS A 48 -10.25 -4.66 2.88
N THR A 49 -10.14 -3.56 3.61
CA THR A 49 -9.00 -2.62 3.49
C THR A 49 -8.50 -2.19 4.87
N PRO A 50 -7.84 -3.08 5.64
CA PRO A 50 -7.30 -2.71 6.94
C PRO A 50 -6.00 -1.88 6.80
N PRO A 51 -5.72 -0.99 7.76
CA PRO A 51 -4.40 -0.37 7.87
C PRO A 51 -3.36 -1.45 8.22
N LEU A 52 -2.17 -1.35 7.61
CA LEU A 52 -1.00 -2.13 8.00
C LEU A 52 -0.15 -1.23 8.89
N CYS A 53 -0.32 -1.40 10.20
CA CYS A 53 0.50 -0.77 11.23
C CYS A 53 1.76 -1.60 11.47
#